data_AF-A0A7U9S415-F1
#
_entry.id   AF-A0A7U9S415-F1
#
_cell.length_a   1.000
_cell.length_b   1.000
_cell.length_c   1.000
_cell.angle_alpha   90.00
_cell.angle_beta   90.00
_cell.angle_gamma   90.00
#
_symmetry.space_group_name_H-M   'P 1'
#
loop_
_entity.id
_entity.type
_entity.pdbx_description
1 polymer ?
#
loop_
_entity_poly.entity_id
_entity_poly.type
_entity_poly.pdbx_seq_one_letter_code
_entity_poly.pdbx_strand_id
1 'polypeptide(L)' 'MSNQNRALLFQEDGTPTPRSNKILAGTPMGRFVEGEELLGGVFFLCDDKAASAITGVVLPIDAGYSAYSGV' A
#
# COMPACT_ATOMS: atom_id res chain seq x y z
N MET A 1 2.24 3.15 7.18
CA MET A 1 1.90 2.12 8.21
C MET A 1 1.20 2.73 9.43
N SER A 2 -0.02 2.30 9.77
CA SER A 2 -0.70 2.79 10.98
C SER A 2 -0.14 2.15 12.26
N ASN A 3 -0.17 2.87 13.38
CA ASN A 3 0.33 2.35 14.66
C ASN A 3 -0.51 1.18 15.20
N GLN A 4 -1.78 1.07 14.81
CA GLN A 4 -2.68 0.01 15.26
C GLN A 4 -2.19 -1.40 14.87
N ASN A 5 -1.60 -1.53 13.68
CA ASN A 5 -1.17 -2.83 13.16
C ASN A 5 0.32 -3.11 13.39
N ARG A 6 1.05 -2.17 14.01
CA ARG A 6 2.51 -2.27 14.16
C ARG A 6 2.92 -3.51 14.94
N ALA A 7 2.24 -3.83 16.04
CA ALA A 7 2.51 -5.01 16.86
C ALA A 7 2.19 -6.35 16.16
N LEU A 8 1.39 -6.34 15.09
CA LEU A 8 1.12 -7.53 14.27
C LEU A 8 2.20 -7.76 13.20
N LEU A 9 2.95 -6.72 12.86
CA LEU A 9 3.85 -6.67 11.72
C LEU A 9 5.32 -6.68 12.14
N PHE A 10 5.63 -6.15 13.32
CA PHE A 10 6.98 -6.10 13.84
C PHE A 10 7.02 -6.59 15.29
N GLN A 11 8.10 -7.28 15.63
CA GLN A 11 8.44 -7.63 17.00
C GLN A 11 8.88 -6.38 17.78
N GLU A 12 9.05 -6.50 19.10
CA GLU A 12 9.52 -5.40 19.95
C GLU A 12 10.91 -4.88 19.56
N ASP A 13 11.78 -5.77 19.04
CA ASP A 13 13.11 -5.42 18.54
C ASP A 13 13.10 -4.81 17.11
N GLY A 14 11.91 -4.63 16.53
CA GLY A 14 11.71 -4.07 15.19
C GLY A 14 11.87 -5.07 14.05
N THR A 15 12.15 -6.35 14.34
CA THR A 15 12.26 -7.38 13.29
C THR A 15 10.88 -7.77 12.71
N PRO A 16 10.79 -8.16 11.42
CA PRO A 16 9.51 -8.54 10.82
C PRO A 16 8.95 -9.85 11.40
N THR A 17 7.63 -9.88 11.64
CA THR A 17 6.93 -11.14 11.97
C THR A 17 6.81 -12.05 10.72
N PRO A 18 6.49 -13.36 10.89
CA PRO A 18 6.17 -14.22 9.75
C PRO A 18 5.05 -13.68 8.86
N ARG A 19 4.08 -12.96 9.46
CA ARG A 19 3.02 -12.26 8.74
C ARG A 19 3.57 -11.13 7.87
N SER A 20 4.46 -10.30 8.41
CA SER A 20 5.13 -9.27 7.59
C SER A 20 5.91 -9.87 6.44
N ASN A 21 6.69 -10.92 6.69
CA ASN A 21 7.45 -11.58 5.62
C ASN A 21 6.53 -12.12 4.52
N LYS A 22 5.36 -12.67 4.88
CA LYS A 22 4.36 -13.11 3.91
C LYS A 22 3.80 -11.95 3.08
N ILE A 23 3.52 -10.80 3.70
CA ILE A 23 3.03 -9.60 2.99
C ILE A 23 4.11 -9.07 2.04
N LEU A 24 5.35 -8.94 2.54
CA LEU A 24 6.48 -8.43 1.76
C LEU A 24 6.83 -9.33 0.58
N ALA A 25 6.78 -10.66 0.76
CA ALA A 25 6.96 -11.61 -0.35
C ALA A 25 5.89 -11.46 -1.44
N GLY A 26 4.67 -11.05 -1.06
CA GLY A 26 3.59 -10.75 -1.98
C GLY A 26 3.59 -9.32 -2.54
N THR A 27 4.52 -8.47 -2.12
CA THR A 27 4.57 -7.05 -2.50
C THR A 27 5.81 -6.81 -3.36
N PRO A 28 5.69 -6.62 -4.69
CA PRO A 28 6.83 -6.46 -5.59
C PRO A 28 7.84 -5.38 -5.20
N MET A 29 7.38 -4.25 -4.63
CA MET A 29 8.31 -3.20 -4.18
C MET A 29 9.01 -3.54 -2.85
N GLY A 30 8.71 -4.68 -2.22
CA GLY A 30 9.42 -5.18 -1.04
C GLY A 30 9.29 -4.31 0.22
N ARG A 31 8.25 -3.47 0.30
CA ARG A 31 8.03 -2.56 1.44
C ARG A 31 6.55 -2.33 1.70
N PHE A 32 6.24 -1.88 2.91
CA PHE A 32 4.91 -1.35 3.23
C PHE A 32 4.74 0.06 2.64
N VAL A 33 3.48 0.38 2.34
CA VAL A 33 3.07 1.73 1.92
C VAL A 33 2.92 2.62 3.15
N GLU A 34 3.44 3.83 3.07
CA GLU A 34 3.24 4.88 4.05
C GLU A 34 1.97 5.69 3.78
N GLY A 35 1.37 6.26 4.83
CA GLY A 35 0.05 6.89 4.71
C GLY A 35 0.06 8.10 3.76
N GLU A 36 1.18 8.81 3.73
CA GLU A 36 1.44 9.98 2.90
C GLU A 36 1.45 9.64 1.41
N GLU A 37 1.78 8.39 1.04
CA GLU A 37 1.82 7.95 -0.35
C GLU A 37 0.41 7.80 -0.95
N LEU A 38 -0.63 7.72 -0.11
CA LEU A 38 -2.03 7.71 -0.57
C LEU A 38 -2.46 9.09 -1.08
N LEU A 39 -1.85 10.17 -0.56
CA LEU A 39 -2.28 11.54 -0.82
C LEU A 39 -2.17 11.91 -2.30
N GLY A 40 -1.15 11.42 -3.00
CA GLY A 40 -0.98 11.69 -4.43
C GLY A 40 -2.15 11.16 -5.27
N GLY A 41 -2.59 9.94 -5.00
CA GLY A 41 -3.75 9.35 -5.68
C GLY A 41 -5.06 10.04 -5.33
N VAL A 42 -5.25 10.41 -4.06
CA VAL A 42 -6.43 11.17 -3.62
C VAL A 42 -6.49 12.54 -4.29
N PHE A 43 -5.39 13.30 -4.25
CA PHE A 43 -5.34 14.62 -4.88
C PHE A 43 -5.52 14.55 -6.39
N PHE A 44 -4.96 13.53 -7.05
CA PHE A 44 -5.19 13.29 -8.47
C PHE A 44 -6.69 13.08 -8.77
N LEU A 45 -7.36 12.19 -8.03
CA LEU A 45 -8.77 11.87 -8.26
C LEU A 45 -9.72 13.00 -7.86
N CYS A 46 -9.31 13.89 -6.94
CA CYS A 46 -10.09 15.07 -6.54
C CYS A 46 -9.80 16.31 -7.40
N ASP A 47 -8.81 16.29 -8.29
CA ASP A 47 -8.49 17.42 -9.16
C ASP A 47 -9.41 17.42 -10.39
N ASP A 48 -10.31 18.40 -10.46
CA ASP A 48 -11.29 18.54 -11.54
C ASP A 48 -10.65 18.61 -12.93
N LYS A 49 -9.42 19.11 -13.06
CA LYS A 49 -8.72 19.20 -14.36
C LYS A 49 -8.04 17.90 -14.70
N ALA A 50 -7.32 17.30 -13.74
CA ALA A 50 -6.54 16.08 -13.94
C ALA A 50 -7.44 14.84 -14.10
N ALA A 51 -8.60 14.81 -13.44
CA ALA A 51 -9.51 13.67 -13.41
C ALA A 51 -10.88 13.92 -14.06
N SER A 52 -11.06 15.01 -14.84
CA SER A 52 -12.35 15.40 -15.47
C SER A 52 -13.12 14.30 -16.20
N ALA A 53 -12.43 13.30 -16.75
CA ALA A 53 -13.03 12.18 -17.48
C ALA A 53 -12.83 10.81 -16.80
N ILE A 54 -12.34 10.78 -15.56
CA ILE A 54 -12.04 9.57 -14.80
C ILE A 54 -13.18 9.30 -13.82
N THR A 55 -13.96 8.26 -14.08
CA THR A 55 -15.07 7.84 -13.21
C THR A 55 -15.22 6.32 -13.23
N GLY A 56 -15.74 5.74 -12.14
CA GLY A 56 -15.96 4.29 -12.01
C GLY A 56 -14.70 3.43 -11.89
N VAL A 57 -13.53 4.05 -11.68
CA VAL A 57 -12.25 3.34 -11.56
C VAL A 57 -11.91 3.03 -10.10
N VAL A 58 -11.15 1.94 -9.90
CA VAL A 58 -10.46 1.65 -8.65
C VAL A 58 -8.96 1.74 -8.94
N LEU A 59 -8.27 2.66 -8.28
CA LEU A 59 -6.82 2.87 -8.43
C LEU A 59 -6.08 2.20 -7.25
N PRO A 60 -5.36 1.08 -7.47
CA PRO A 60 -4.56 0.46 -6.41
C PRO A 60 -3.36 1.32 -6.05
N ILE A 61 -3.16 1.55 -4.74
CA ILE A 61 -1.96 2.19 -4.17
C ILE A 61 -1.40 1.23 -3.13
N ASP A 62 -0.78 0.15 -3.60
CA ASP A 62 -0.48 -1.03 -2.77
C ASP A 62 0.92 -1.60 -3.01
N ALA A 63 1.81 -0.81 -3.60
CA ALA A 63 3.18 -1.24 -3.91
C ALA A 63 3.26 -2.49 -4.83
N GLY A 64 2.25 -2.70 -5.66
CA GLY A 64 2.18 -3.78 -6.65
C GLY A 64 1.59 -5.08 -6.11
N TYR A 65 1.09 -5.08 -4.87
CA TYR A 65 0.55 -6.28 -4.22
C TYR A 65 -0.56 -6.94 -5.06
N SER A 66 -1.51 -6.15 -5.58
CA SER A 66 -2.61 -6.66 -6.42
C SER A 66 -2.17 -7.17 -7.78
N ALA A 67 -0.98 -6.79 -8.25
CA ALA A 67 -0.43 -7.23 -9.54
C ALA A 67 0.38 -8.53 -9.42
N TYR A 68 0.73 -8.95 -8.20
CA TYR A 68 1.52 -10.16 -7.99
C TYR A 68 0.65 -11.43 -8.09
N SER A 69 1.08 -12.38 -8.92
CA SER A 69 0.36 -13.63 -9.16
C SER A 69 0.50 -14.67 -8.04
N GLY A 70 1.39 -14.47 -7.06
CA GLY A 70 1.60 -15.42 -5.97
C GLY A 70 2.53 -16.60 -6.31
N VAL A 71 3.16 -16.58 -7.49
CA VAL A 71 4.06 -17.63 -8.01
C VAL A 71 5.35 -17.01 -8.56
#